data_AF-A0AAW9C712-F1
#
_entry.id   AF-A0AAW9C712-F1
#
_cell.length_a   1.000
_cell.length_b   1.000
_cell.length_c   1.000
_cell.angle_alpha   90.00
_cell.angle_beta   90.00
_cell.angle_gamma   90.00
#
_symmetry.space_group_name_H-M   'P 1'
#
loop_
_entity.id
_entity.type
_entity.pdbx_description
1 polymer ?
#
loop_
_entity_poly.entity_id
_entity_poly.type
_entity_poly.pdbx_seq_one_letter_code
_entity_poly.pdbx_strand_id
1 'polypeptide(L)'
;MTGPDGDLILQKGRSIVVEFEHGQTLELAGSQSPLPPEIPDGFELWGGRIPTETSRDVVTSRLNITPVAANGITVSPYNEATSRAAITVLSVADDDGNLTPLTTSTAVLELANGKTVEVMEDYGQKGLLIWGGREPNPDLAFEEIKARTECLGLYPIAANVVHIFAYKLASD
;
A
#
# COMPACT_ATOMS: atom_id res chain seq x y z
N MET A 1 -7.35 6.46 8.92
CA MET A 1 -8.34 7.40 8.31
C MET A 1 -8.05 8.82 8.78
N THR A 2 -8.55 9.88 8.16
CA THR A 2 -8.48 11.26 8.70
C THR A 2 -9.85 11.73 9.19
N GLY A 3 -9.92 12.32 10.37
CA GLY A 3 -11.11 12.90 10.99
C GLY A 3 -11.40 14.30 10.45
N PRO A 4 -12.45 14.96 10.98
CA PRO A 4 -12.94 16.26 10.50
C PRO A 4 -11.90 17.39 10.50
N ASP A 5 -10.88 17.27 11.37
CA ASP A 5 -9.77 18.23 11.51
C ASP A 5 -8.47 17.76 10.81
N GLY A 6 -8.52 16.65 10.06
CA GLY A 6 -7.34 15.99 9.47
C GLY A 6 -6.66 14.95 10.39
N ASP A 7 -7.19 14.73 11.59
CA ASP A 7 -6.62 13.83 12.59
C ASP A 7 -6.70 12.36 12.21
N LEU A 8 -5.62 11.59 12.38
CA LEU A 8 -5.65 10.18 12.03
C LEU A 8 -6.55 9.37 12.98
N ILE A 9 -7.63 8.76 12.47
CA ILE A 9 -8.42 7.76 13.19
C ILE A 9 -7.76 6.40 13.01
N LEU A 10 -7.33 5.83 14.14
CA LEU A 10 -6.74 4.51 14.24
C LEU A 10 -7.81 3.44 13.97
N GLN A 11 -7.47 2.49 13.10
CA GLN A 11 -8.23 1.27 12.90
C GLN A 11 -7.31 0.08 13.08
N LYS A 12 -7.74 -0.91 13.86
CA LYS A 12 -7.02 -2.17 14.00
C LYS A 12 -7.39 -3.07 12.82
N GLY A 13 -6.36 -3.66 12.22
CA GLY A 13 -6.51 -4.64 11.15
C GLY A 13 -5.19 -5.32 10.89
N ARG A 14 -5.28 -6.48 10.25
CA ARG A 14 -4.13 -7.29 9.84
C ARG A 14 -3.55 -6.81 8.51
N SER A 15 -4.42 -6.39 7.59
CA SER A 15 -4.03 -5.99 6.24
C SER A 15 -5.04 -4.99 5.63
N ILE A 16 -4.61 -4.36 4.53
CA ILE A 16 -5.47 -3.60 3.63
C ILE A 16 -5.76 -4.45 2.40
N VAL A 17 -7.03 -4.58 2.04
CA VAL A 17 -7.48 -5.28 0.83
C VAL A 17 -8.07 -4.27 -0.13
N VAL A 18 -7.64 -4.34 -1.39
CA VAL A 18 -8.09 -3.49 -2.48
C VAL A 18 -8.82 -4.35 -3.50
N GLU A 19 -10.04 -3.98 -3.84
CA GLU A 19 -10.82 -4.60 -4.91
C GLU A 19 -10.90 -3.67 -6.13
N PHE A 20 -10.83 -4.25 -7.33
CA PHE A 20 -10.85 -3.52 -8.60
C PHE A 20 -12.10 -3.88 -9.41
N GLU A 21 -12.47 -3.03 -10.39
CA GLU A 21 -13.67 -3.19 -11.24
C GLU A 21 -13.80 -4.59 -11.92
N HIS A 22 -12.68 -5.30 -12.14
CA HIS A 22 -12.65 -6.62 -12.78
C HIS A 22 -12.52 -7.80 -11.79
N GLY A 23 -12.79 -7.57 -10.50
CA GLY A 23 -12.74 -8.61 -9.45
C GLY A 23 -11.33 -9.03 -9.04
N GLN A 24 -10.30 -8.42 -9.63
CA GLN A 24 -8.92 -8.58 -9.19
C GLN A 24 -8.74 -7.88 -7.85
N THR A 25 -7.75 -8.32 -7.08
CA THR A 25 -7.46 -7.75 -5.76
C THR A 25 -5.99 -7.47 -5.57
N LEU A 26 -5.68 -6.55 -4.66
CA LEU A 26 -4.38 -6.45 -4.00
C LEU A 26 -4.58 -6.61 -2.49
N GLU A 27 -3.59 -7.17 -1.79
CA GLU A 27 -3.56 -7.19 -0.33
C GLU A 27 -2.20 -6.71 0.17
N LEU A 28 -2.22 -5.75 1.10
CA LEU A 28 -1.05 -5.14 1.71
C LEU A 28 -1.02 -5.50 3.20
N ALA A 29 0.02 -6.19 3.65
CA ALA A 29 0.18 -6.62 5.04
C ALA A 29 1.62 -6.47 5.50
N GLY A 30 1.87 -6.55 6.81
CA GLY A 30 3.24 -6.65 7.33
C GLY A 30 3.97 -7.85 6.72
N SER A 31 5.28 -7.72 6.47
CA SER A 31 6.05 -8.80 5.84
C SER A 31 6.01 -10.09 6.67
N GLN A 32 5.76 -11.21 5.99
CA GLN A 32 5.63 -12.53 6.59
C GLN A 32 6.88 -13.38 6.36
N SER A 33 7.67 -13.04 5.34
CA SER A 33 8.87 -13.78 4.97
C SER A 33 10.12 -13.18 5.62
N PRO A 34 11.08 -14.01 6.07
CA PRO A 34 12.38 -13.49 6.48
C PRO A 34 13.06 -12.84 5.26
N LEU A 35 13.27 -11.54 5.32
CA LEU A 35 14.02 -10.80 4.32
C LEU A 35 15.52 -10.85 4.63
N PRO A 36 16.39 -10.62 3.63
CA PRO A 36 17.80 -10.40 3.90
C PRO A 36 17.99 -9.29 4.94
N PRO A 37 18.93 -9.42 5.90
CA PRO A 37 19.08 -8.47 7.02
C PRO A 37 19.29 -7.01 6.60
N GLU A 38 19.77 -6.78 5.39
CA GLU A 38 19.96 -5.46 4.79
C GLU A 38 18.68 -4.78 4.29
N ILE A 39 17.59 -5.54 4.11
CA ILE A 39 16.30 -5.01 3.66
C ILE A 39 15.52 -4.51 4.88
N PRO A 40 15.13 -3.23 4.93
CA PRO A 40 14.37 -2.70 6.05
C PRO A 40 13.00 -3.34 6.23
N ASP A 41 12.49 -3.27 7.47
CA ASP A 41 11.11 -3.61 7.78
C ASP A 41 10.13 -2.85 6.87
N GLY A 42 9.06 -3.54 6.50
CA GLY A 42 8.12 -3.03 5.51
C GLY A 42 6.87 -3.90 5.38
N PHE A 43 6.15 -3.65 4.30
CA PHE A 43 4.91 -4.34 3.97
C PHE A 43 5.10 -5.19 2.71
N GLU A 44 4.46 -6.34 2.66
CA GLU A 44 4.31 -7.11 1.43
C GLU A 44 3.01 -6.71 0.74
N LEU A 45 3.12 -6.33 -0.53
CA LEU A 45 2.00 -6.09 -1.42
C LEU A 45 1.85 -7.28 -2.36
N TRP A 46 0.70 -7.95 -2.23
CA TRP A 46 0.35 -9.13 -2.99
C TRP A 46 -0.63 -8.79 -4.11
N GLY A 47 -0.40 -9.35 -5.29
CA GLY A 47 -1.35 -9.42 -6.39
C GLY A 47 -2.30 -10.59 -6.15
N GLY A 48 -3.49 -10.29 -5.65
CA GLY A 48 -4.41 -11.25 -5.06
C GLY A 48 -4.49 -11.12 -3.53
N ARG A 49 -5.22 -12.04 -2.90
CA ARG A 49 -5.27 -12.18 -1.44
C ARG A 49 -4.08 -12.98 -0.94
N ILE A 50 -3.59 -12.67 0.26
CA ILE A 50 -2.52 -13.44 0.91
C ILE A 50 -3.05 -14.85 1.18
N PRO A 51 -2.38 -15.92 0.70
CA PRO A 51 -2.82 -17.29 0.96
C PRO A 51 -2.81 -17.61 2.45
N THR A 52 -3.82 -18.35 2.91
CA THR A 52 -3.88 -18.95 4.25
C THR A 52 -3.85 -20.47 4.12
N GLU A 53 -3.55 -21.19 5.20
CA GLU A 53 -3.58 -22.67 5.20
C GLU A 53 -4.95 -23.24 4.77
N THR A 54 -6.02 -22.47 4.95
CA THR A 54 -7.39 -22.84 4.57
C THR A 54 -7.81 -22.37 3.17
N SER A 55 -6.95 -21.67 2.44
CA SER A 55 -7.26 -21.15 1.11
C SER A 55 -7.39 -22.29 0.10
N ARG A 56 -8.63 -22.57 -0.33
CA ARG A 56 -8.93 -23.64 -1.30
C ARG A 56 -8.63 -23.23 -2.74
N ASP A 57 -8.84 -21.95 -3.07
CA ASP A 57 -8.58 -21.36 -4.39
C ASP A 57 -7.74 -20.09 -4.21
N VAL A 58 -6.44 -20.17 -4.48
CA VAL A 58 -5.54 -19.01 -4.42
C VAL A 58 -5.61 -18.28 -5.76
N VAL A 59 -6.26 -17.12 -5.78
CA VAL A 59 -6.30 -16.23 -6.94
C VAL A 59 -5.14 -15.25 -6.85
N THR A 60 -4.18 -15.36 -7.76
CA THR A 60 -3.05 -14.44 -7.86
C THR A 60 -3.07 -13.65 -9.17
N SER A 61 -2.54 -12.43 -9.14
CA SER A 61 -2.28 -11.61 -10.33
C SER A 61 -0.84 -11.15 -10.33
N ARG A 62 -0.20 -11.09 -11.51
CA ARG A 62 1.08 -10.38 -11.65
C ARG A 62 0.88 -8.91 -11.27
N LEU A 63 1.89 -8.27 -10.71
CA LEU A 63 1.84 -6.85 -10.40
C LEU A 63 2.29 -6.01 -11.61
N ASN A 64 1.57 -4.92 -11.87
CA ASN A 64 2.02 -3.81 -12.68
C ASN A 64 2.43 -2.68 -11.74
N ILE A 65 3.68 -2.23 -11.80
CA ILE A 65 4.22 -1.19 -10.91
C ILE A 65 4.71 -0.03 -11.78
N THR A 66 4.15 1.15 -11.56
CA THR A 66 4.51 2.38 -12.26
C THR A 66 5.10 3.37 -11.27
N PRO A 67 6.37 3.79 -11.43
CA PRO A 67 6.93 4.89 -10.65
C PRO A 67 6.17 6.19 -10.92
N VAL A 68 5.82 6.93 -9.87
CA VAL A 68 5.15 8.24 -9.96
C VAL A 68 6.09 9.36 -9.49
N ALA A 69 6.89 9.08 -8.47
CA ALA A 69 7.95 9.96 -7.97
C ALA A 69 9.02 9.13 -7.24
N ALA A 70 10.07 9.79 -6.73
CA ALA A 70 11.10 9.11 -5.94
C ALA A 70 10.57 8.46 -4.64
N ASN A 71 9.42 8.90 -4.16
CA ASN A 71 8.74 8.35 -2.98
C ASN A 71 7.36 7.74 -3.28
N GLY A 72 7.00 7.56 -4.56
CA GLY A 72 5.62 7.19 -4.93
C GLY A 72 5.57 6.20 -6.07
N ILE A 73 4.70 5.21 -5.94
CA ILE A 73 4.40 4.23 -6.99
C ILE A 73 2.89 4.04 -7.12
N THR A 74 2.42 3.73 -8.32
CA THR A 74 1.08 3.18 -8.54
C THR A 74 1.22 1.69 -8.83
N VAL A 75 0.46 0.87 -8.10
CA VAL A 75 0.44 -0.58 -8.27
C VAL A 75 -0.96 -1.05 -8.64
N SER A 76 -1.04 -1.93 -9.63
CA SER A 76 -2.29 -2.59 -10.02
C SER A 76 -2.08 -4.06 -10.35
N PRO A 77 -3.13 -4.89 -10.27
CA PRO A 77 -3.13 -6.19 -10.92
C PRO A 77 -2.87 -6.02 -12.41
N TYR A 78 -1.93 -6.80 -12.96
CA TYR A 78 -1.63 -6.78 -14.38
C TYR A 78 -2.84 -7.23 -15.19
N ASN A 79 -3.19 -6.46 -16.22
CA ASN A 79 -4.26 -6.75 -17.15
C ASN A 79 -3.81 -6.36 -18.56
N GLU A 80 -3.75 -7.32 -19.48
CA GLU A 80 -3.31 -7.07 -20.87
C GLU A 80 -4.31 -6.24 -21.67
N ALA A 81 -5.60 -6.28 -21.30
CA ALA A 81 -6.67 -5.66 -22.08
C ALA A 81 -6.84 -4.16 -21.77
N THR A 82 -6.36 -3.69 -20.61
CA THR A 82 -6.56 -2.31 -20.17
C THR A 82 -5.49 -1.87 -19.19
N SER A 83 -5.09 -0.60 -19.30
CA SER A 83 -4.25 0.07 -18.31
C SER A 83 -5.05 0.77 -17.20
N ARG A 84 -6.39 0.80 -17.32
CA ARG A 84 -7.29 1.28 -16.26
C ARG A 84 -7.48 0.17 -15.23
N ALA A 85 -7.31 0.52 -13.97
CA ALA A 85 -7.52 -0.35 -12.82
C ALA A 85 -8.14 0.48 -11.70
N ALA A 86 -9.39 0.88 -11.90
CA ALA A 86 -10.14 1.65 -10.91
C ALA A 86 -10.43 0.78 -9.68
N ILE A 87 -10.26 1.37 -8.51
CA ILE A 87 -10.53 0.73 -7.23
C ILE A 87 -12.03 0.83 -6.97
N THR A 88 -12.69 -0.28 -6.69
CA THR A 88 -14.09 -0.30 -6.28
C THR A 88 -14.23 -0.17 -4.77
N VAL A 89 -13.34 -0.83 -4.02
CA VAL A 89 -13.38 -0.84 -2.55
C VAL A 89 -11.96 -0.93 -2.00
N LEU A 90 -11.69 -0.12 -0.97
CA LEU A 90 -10.54 -0.25 -0.08
C LEU A 90 -11.05 -0.70 1.29
N SER A 91 -10.57 -1.82 1.82
CA SER A 91 -11.04 -2.41 3.07
C SER A 91 -9.90 -2.73 4.03
N VAL A 92 -10.20 -2.71 5.32
CA VAL A 92 -9.36 -3.31 6.36
C VAL A 92 -9.82 -4.75 6.55
N ALA A 93 -8.88 -5.69 6.50
CA ALA A 93 -9.12 -7.07 6.89
C ALA A 93 -8.72 -7.28 8.36
N ASP A 94 -9.56 -7.93 9.14
CA ASP A 94 -9.21 -8.41 10.49
C ASP A 94 -8.43 -9.74 10.44
N ASP A 95 -8.13 -10.30 11.61
CA ASP A 95 -7.39 -11.56 11.74
C ASP A 95 -8.17 -12.78 11.20
N ASP A 96 -9.50 -12.70 11.19
CA ASP A 96 -10.40 -13.72 10.65
C ASP A 96 -10.61 -13.54 9.12
N GLY A 97 -10.05 -12.47 8.54
CA GLY A 97 -10.17 -12.13 7.14
C GLY A 97 -11.48 -11.41 6.77
N ASN A 98 -12.30 -11.01 7.74
CA ASN A 98 -13.49 -10.21 7.49
C ASN A 98 -13.09 -8.82 7.01
N LEU A 99 -13.79 -8.33 5.99
CA LEU A 99 -13.51 -7.04 5.37
C LEU A 99 -14.43 -5.96 5.92
N THR A 100 -13.84 -4.88 6.41
CA THR A 100 -14.55 -3.64 6.74
C THR A 100 -14.13 -2.55 5.75
N PRO A 101 -15.03 -2.09 4.86
CA PRO A 101 -14.73 -1.01 3.93
C PRO A 101 -14.29 0.27 4.65
N LEU A 102 -13.29 0.94 4.09
CA LEU A 102 -12.91 2.28 4.51
C LEU A 102 -13.97 3.28 4.04
N THR A 103 -14.31 4.22 4.93
CA THR A 103 -15.19 5.34 4.60
C THR A 103 -14.44 6.52 3.97
N THR A 104 -13.10 6.47 3.96
CA THR A 104 -12.20 7.48 3.39
C THR A 104 -11.45 6.91 2.18
N SER A 105 -11.06 7.78 1.24
CA SER A 105 -10.28 7.40 0.05
C SER A 105 -8.80 7.08 0.32
N THR A 106 -8.35 7.30 1.55
CA THR A 106 -6.93 7.25 1.93
C THR A 106 -6.74 6.52 3.26
N ALA A 107 -5.65 5.76 3.37
CA ALA A 107 -5.19 5.14 4.61
C ALA A 107 -3.69 5.39 4.83
N VAL A 108 -3.31 5.58 6.09
CA VAL A 108 -1.90 5.63 6.52
C VAL A 108 -1.64 4.40 7.35
N LEU A 109 -0.61 3.66 6.98
CA LEU A 109 -0.17 2.43 7.63
C LEU A 109 1.13 2.71 8.34
N GLU A 110 1.22 2.31 9.60
CA GLU A 110 2.40 2.49 10.44
C GLU A 110 3.08 1.14 10.66
N LEU A 111 4.39 1.11 10.42
CA LEU A 111 5.27 -0.01 10.70
C LEU A 111 5.67 -0.01 12.18
N ALA A 112 6.07 -1.16 12.70
CA ALA A 112 6.54 -1.27 14.10
C ALA A 112 7.73 -0.35 14.44
N ASN A 113 8.49 0.07 13.43
CA ASN A 113 9.59 1.03 13.56
C ASN A 113 9.15 2.50 13.48
N GLY A 114 7.84 2.78 13.46
CA GLY A 114 7.24 4.11 13.40
C GLY A 114 7.25 4.76 12.02
N LYS A 115 7.78 4.07 10.99
CA LYS A 115 7.72 4.52 9.60
C LYS A 115 6.33 4.33 9.03
N THR A 116 5.96 5.15 8.05
CA THR A 116 4.59 5.12 7.52
C THR A 116 4.57 4.99 6.00
N VAL A 117 3.52 4.37 5.47
CA VAL A 117 3.14 4.49 4.06
C VAL A 117 1.71 4.97 3.95
N GLU A 118 1.44 5.87 3.01
CA GLU A 118 0.10 6.34 2.69
C GLU A 118 -0.38 5.71 1.40
N VAL A 119 -1.62 5.21 1.39
CA VAL A 119 -2.24 4.54 0.25
C VAL A 119 -3.57 5.19 -0.10
N MET A 120 -3.83 5.33 -1.40
CA MET A 120 -5.07 5.87 -1.94
C MET A 120 -5.28 5.41 -3.38
N GLU A 121 -6.46 5.67 -3.96
CA GLU A 121 -6.64 5.46 -5.40
C GLU A 121 -5.80 6.47 -6.19
N ASP A 122 -5.14 5.99 -7.26
CA ASP A 122 -4.47 6.84 -8.23
C ASP A 122 -5.44 7.84 -8.88
N TYR A 123 -5.02 9.09 -9.03
CA TYR A 123 -5.83 10.17 -9.61
C TYR A 123 -6.38 9.87 -11.02
N GLY A 124 -5.68 9.04 -11.79
CA GLY A 124 -6.08 8.58 -13.11
C GLY A 124 -6.79 7.22 -13.12
N GLN A 125 -7.16 6.68 -11.96
CA GLN A 125 -7.77 5.36 -11.77
C GLN A 125 -6.93 4.21 -12.38
N LYS A 126 -5.60 4.29 -12.17
CA LYS A 126 -4.64 3.30 -12.71
C LYS A 126 -4.19 2.25 -11.69
N GLY A 127 -4.63 2.36 -10.44
CA GLY A 127 -4.25 1.44 -9.38
C GLY A 127 -4.31 2.03 -7.99
N LEU A 128 -3.67 1.34 -7.06
CA LEU A 128 -3.36 1.83 -5.73
C LEU A 128 -2.10 2.68 -5.78
N LEU A 129 -2.23 3.97 -5.49
CA LEU A 129 -1.12 4.88 -5.28
C LEU A 129 -0.57 4.67 -3.86
N ILE A 130 0.74 4.52 -3.75
CA ILE A 130 1.45 4.25 -2.50
C ILE A 130 2.59 5.25 -2.37
N TRP A 131 2.63 5.96 -1.25
CA TRP A 131 3.66 6.92 -0.88
C TRP A 131 4.50 6.42 0.30
N GLY A 132 5.81 6.62 0.23
CA GLY A 132 6.68 6.59 1.41
C GLY A 132 6.37 7.81 2.29
N GLY A 133 5.99 7.56 3.54
CA GLY A 133 5.44 8.61 4.39
C GLY A 133 4.04 9.04 3.93
N ARG A 134 3.81 10.34 3.94
CA ARG A 134 2.60 10.99 3.44
C ARG A 134 2.80 11.51 2.01
N GLU A 135 1.71 11.62 1.27
CA GLU A 135 1.69 12.36 0.01
C GLU A 135 2.24 13.79 0.20
N PRO A 136 3.13 14.27 -0.67
CA PRO A 136 3.57 15.65 -0.66
C PRO A 136 2.39 16.62 -0.90
N ASN A 137 2.01 17.39 0.11
CA ASN A 137 0.97 18.42 0.00
C ASN A 137 1.62 19.81 -0.18
N PRO A 138 1.45 20.47 -1.35
CA PRO A 138 2.09 21.76 -1.63
C PRO A 138 1.53 22.93 -0.80
N ASP A 139 0.39 22.77 -0.15
CA ASP A 139 -0.22 23.80 0.69
C ASP A 139 0.41 23.87 2.11
N LEU A 140 1.28 22.91 2.45
CA LEU A 140 1.99 22.87 3.73
C LEU A 140 3.34 23.59 3.66
N ALA A 141 3.85 23.99 4.83
CA ALA A 141 5.21 24.53 4.92
C ALA A 141 6.24 23.46 4.53
N PHE A 142 7.34 23.89 3.88
CA PHE A 142 8.39 22.98 3.40
C PHE A 142 8.92 22.02 4.50
N GLU A 143 9.17 22.53 5.70
CA GLU A 143 9.65 21.70 6.81
C GLU A 143 8.61 20.65 7.23
N GLU A 144 7.32 20.96 7.14
CA GLU A 144 6.25 20.00 7.42
C GLU A 144 6.17 18.93 6.33
N ILE A 145 6.28 19.32 5.06
CA ILE A 145 6.36 18.38 3.92
C ILE A 145 7.54 17.43 4.12
N LYS A 146 8.73 17.98 4.42
CA LYS A 146 9.95 17.19 4.65
C LYS A 146 9.83 16.25 5.85
N ALA A 147 9.15 16.68 6.91
CA ALA A 147 8.94 15.85 8.09
C ALA A 147 8.06 14.63 7.77
N ARG A 148 6.95 14.83 7.04
CA ARG A 148 5.97 13.77 6.75
C ARG A 148 6.28 12.89 5.55
N THR A 149 7.17 13.30 4.64
CA THR A 149 7.53 12.52 3.44
C THR A 149 8.71 11.61 3.72
N GLU A 150 8.67 10.38 3.22
CA GLU A 150 9.79 9.43 3.28
C GLU A 150 10.10 8.92 1.87
N CYS A 151 11.30 8.40 1.63
CA CYS A 151 11.56 7.66 0.41
C CYS A 151 10.83 6.32 0.44
N LEU A 152 10.55 5.75 -0.74
CA LEU A 152 9.92 4.44 -0.87
C LEU A 152 10.89 3.48 -1.58
N GLY A 153 11.29 2.43 -0.86
CA GLY A 153 12.07 1.33 -1.39
C GLY A 153 11.18 0.17 -1.82
N LEU A 154 11.62 -0.55 -2.85
CA LEU A 154 10.96 -1.75 -3.37
C LEU A 154 11.96 -2.89 -3.43
N TYR A 155 11.56 -4.05 -2.94
CA TYR A 155 12.29 -5.30 -3.06
C TYR A 155 11.39 -6.37 -3.70
N PRO A 156 11.55 -6.68 -4.99
CA PRO A 156 10.75 -7.70 -5.66
C PRO A 156 10.97 -9.08 -5.04
N ILE A 157 9.88 -9.75 -4.65
CA ILE A 157 9.92 -11.12 -4.09
C ILE A 157 9.51 -12.13 -5.17
N ALA A 158 8.40 -11.87 -5.85
CA ALA A 158 7.85 -12.71 -6.91
C ALA A 158 7.09 -11.86 -7.95
N ALA A 159 6.63 -12.47 -9.04
CA ALA A 159 5.88 -11.75 -10.07
C ALA A 159 4.56 -11.14 -9.56
N ASN A 160 4.02 -11.69 -8.47
CA ASN A 160 2.80 -11.24 -7.80
C ASN A 160 3.05 -10.67 -6.40
N VAL A 161 4.31 -10.48 -5.96
CA VAL A 161 4.62 -10.01 -4.61
C VAL A 161 5.82 -9.07 -4.64
N VAL A 162 5.65 -7.90 -4.01
CA VAL A 162 6.73 -6.95 -3.78
C VAL A 162 6.74 -6.54 -2.31
N HIS A 163 7.94 -6.48 -1.72
CA HIS A 163 8.13 -5.84 -0.42
C HIS A 163 8.37 -4.35 -0.63
N ILE A 164 7.65 -3.53 0.12
CA ILE A 164 7.75 -2.08 0.11
C ILE A 164 8.16 -1.60 1.50
N PHE A 165 9.08 -0.64 1.55
CA PHE A 165 9.57 -0.10 2.82
C PHE A 165 9.82 1.40 2.71
N ALA A 166 9.45 2.13 3.76
CA ALA A 166 9.72 3.55 3.85
C ALA A 166 11.06 3.80 4.55
N TYR A 167 11.84 4.75 4.05
CA TYR A 167 13.12 5.11 4.64
C TYR A 167 13.40 6.61 4.51
N LYS A 168 14.26 7.14 5.38
CA LYS A 168 14.80 8.50 5.22
C LYS A 168 16.18 8.38 4.60
N LEU A 169 16.49 9.26 3.65
CA LEU A 169 17.87 9.48 3.27
C LEU A 169 18.62 10.01 4.50
N ALA A 170 19.83 9.53 4.72
CA ALA A 170 20.70 10.12 5.72
C ALA A 170 20.82 11.62 5.41
N SER A 171 20.63 12.46 6.42
CA SER A 171 20.94 13.88 6.28
C SER A 171 22.44 13.98 6.03
N ASP A 172 22.84 14.55 4.89
CA ASP A 172 24.19 15.08 4.71
C ASP A 172 24.43 16.26 5.68
#